data_AF-A0A955P0V5-F1
#
_entry.id   AF-A0A955P0V5-F1
#
_cell.length_a   1.000
_cell.length_b   1.000
_cell.length_c   1.000
_cell.angle_alpha   90.00
_cell.angle_beta   90.00
_cell.angle_gamma   90.00
#
_symmetry.space_group_name_H-M   'P 1'
#
loop_
_entity.id
_entity.type
_entity.pdbx_description
1 polymer ?
#
loop_
_entity_poly.entity_id
_entity_poly.type
_entity_poly.pdbx_seq_one_letter_code
_entity_poly.pdbx_strand_id
1 'polypeptide(L)'
;MIPHSRPTLENVNLHTWGEMLESGHLARGVFCERLETLFIEKILGTTPDSFRARSVQSGTQALHVGLWALKLLREKDGDTSETLEVIAPTLACGALVQAIRAVGAKPVLCDTTMDGNLDINQAVSAITPKTLAILVPHLYGKP
;
A
#
# COMPACT_ATOMS: atom_id res chain seq x y z
N MET A 1 -19.17 17.97 21.93
CA MET A 1 -18.97 17.29 20.62
C MET A 1 -17.58 16.65 20.66
N ILE A 2 -17.45 15.35 20.39
CA ILE A 2 -16.15 14.64 20.37
C ILE A 2 -15.82 14.34 18.90
N PRO A 3 -14.67 14.81 18.36
CA PRO A 3 -14.31 14.56 16.97
C PRO A 3 -13.86 13.10 16.76
N HIS A 4 -14.31 12.48 15.67
CA HIS A 4 -13.91 11.12 15.30
C HIS A 4 -12.41 11.02 14.96
N SER A 5 -11.84 12.05 14.33
CA SER A 5 -10.42 12.07 13.94
C SER A 5 -9.85 13.47 14.14
N ARG A 6 -8.59 13.53 14.59
CA ARG A 6 -7.83 14.76 14.77
C ARG A 6 -6.45 14.57 14.11
N PRO A 7 -6.03 15.46 13.19
CA PRO A 7 -4.71 15.38 12.59
C PRO A 7 -3.61 15.50 13.65
N THR A 8 -2.59 14.64 13.54
CA THR A 8 -1.39 14.74 14.38
C THR A 8 -0.53 15.88 13.83
N LEU A 9 -0.57 17.03 14.49
CA LEU A 9 0.25 18.20 14.18
C LEU A 9 1.29 18.49 15.28
N GLU A 10 1.33 17.65 16.31
CA GLU A 10 2.33 17.72 17.37
C GLU A 10 3.70 17.40 16.75
N ASN A 11 4.66 18.31 16.91
CA ASN A 11 6.02 18.24 16.33
C ASN A 11 6.11 18.47 14.81
N VAL A 12 5.17 19.20 14.19
CA VAL A 12 5.38 19.71 12.84
C VAL A 12 6.61 20.61 12.85
N ASN A 13 7.69 20.15 12.21
CA ASN A 13 8.91 20.93 12.10
C ASN A 13 8.73 22.01 11.01
N LEU A 14 8.23 23.18 11.41
CA LEU A 14 8.05 24.34 10.53
C LEU A 14 9.34 24.76 9.83
N HIS A 15 10.52 24.43 10.39
CA HIS A 15 11.80 24.65 9.74
C HIS A 15 11.93 23.85 8.45
N THR A 16 11.57 22.57 8.45
CA THR A 16 11.60 21.72 7.24
C THR A 16 10.68 22.27 6.15
N TRP A 17 9.55 22.87 6.53
CA TRP A 17 8.65 23.52 5.58
C TRP A 17 9.28 24.78 4.98
N GLY A 18 9.92 25.61 5.82
CA GLY A 18 10.69 26.78 5.37
C GLY A 18 11.81 26.39 4.41
N GLU A 19 12.63 25.41 4.77
CA GLU A 19 13.69 24.85 3.91
C GLU A 19 13.15 24.41 2.54
N MET A 20 12.02 23.69 2.53
CA MET A 20 11.41 23.23 1.28
C MET A 20 10.98 24.41 0.39
N LEU A 21 10.31 25.40 0.96
CA LEU A 21 9.84 26.58 0.25
C LEU A 21 11.01 27.42 -0.29
N GLU A 22 12.03 27.67 0.54
CA GLU A 22 13.23 28.43 0.18
C GLU A 22 14.06 27.72 -0.89
N SER A 23 14.15 26.39 -0.83
CA SER A 23 14.89 25.60 -1.81
C SER A 23 14.24 25.57 -3.21
N GLY A 24 12.96 25.91 -3.33
CA GLY A 24 12.17 25.77 -4.56
C GLY A 24 11.87 24.32 -4.99
N HIS A 25 12.33 23.30 -4.25
CA HIS A 25 12.10 21.89 -4.56
C HIS A 25 10.74 21.41 -4.04
N LEU A 26 9.67 21.84 -4.72
CA LEU A 26 8.28 21.53 -4.32
C LEU A 26 7.75 20.20 -4.88
N ALA A 27 8.36 19.70 -5.94
CA ALA A 27 8.05 18.39 -6.50
C ALA A 27 8.82 17.28 -5.76
N ARG A 28 8.64 16.03 -6.19
CA ARG A 28 9.43 14.89 -5.68
C ARG A 28 10.92 15.19 -5.81
N GLY A 29 11.69 14.98 -4.74
CA GLY A 29 13.13 15.19 -4.70
C GLY A 29 13.72 14.86 -3.35
N VAL A 30 14.71 15.65 -2.90
CA VAL A 30 15.49 15.40 -1.68
C VAL A 30 14.64 15.17 -0.43
N PHE A 31 13.51 15.87 -0.29
CA PHE A 31 12.61 15.69 0.87
C PHE A 31 11.89 14.33 0.85
N CYS A 32 11.53 13.83 -0.33
CA CYS A 32 10.96 12.49 -0.49
C CYS A 32 11.99 11.41 -0.21
N GLU A 33 13.22 11.58 -0.71
CA GLU A 33 14.32 10.63 -0.48
C GLU A 33 14.67 10.55 1.02
N ARG A 34 14.75 11.71 1.68
CA ARG A 34 14.95 11.80 3.13
C ARG A 34 13.81 11.09 3.89
N LEU A 35 12.55 11.31 3.50
CA LEU A 35 11.41 10.60 4.09
C LEU A 35 11.51 9.08 3.90
N GLU A 36 11.86 8.63 2.70
CA GLU A 36 12.01 7.21 2.36
C GLU A 36 13.09 6.54 3.24
N THR A 37 14.23 7.19 3.44
CA THR A 37 15.29 6.70 4.34
C THR A 37 14.84 6.67 5.80
N LEU A 38 14.27 7.77 6.30
CA LEU A 38 13.78 7.86 7.69
C LEU A 38 12.69 6.83 7.99
N PHE A 39 11.84 6.51 7.01
CA PHE A 39 10.79 5.51 7.16
C PHE A 39 11.36 4.11 7.39
N ILE A 40 12.37 3.71 6.60
CA ILE A 40 13.05 2.42 6.77
C ILE A 40 13.74 2.35 8.13
N GLU A 41 14.51 3.39 8.48
CA GLU A 41 15.19 3.47 9.77
C GLU A 41 14.21 3.38 10.94
N LYS A 42 13.05 4.05 10.85
CA LYS A 42 12.03 4.03 11.91
C LYS A 42 11.43 2.66 12.13
N ILE A 43 11.23 1.87 11.07
CA ILE A 43 10.60 0.54 11.15
C ILE A 43 11.61 -0.55 11.52
N LEU A 44 12.81 -0.50 10.95
CA LEU A 44 13.82 -1.56 11.08
C LEU A 44 14.93 -1.25 12.09
N GLY A 45 15.06 0.00 12.54
CA GLY A 45 16.18 0.47 13.37
C GLY A 45 17.52 0.58 12.63
N THR A 46 17.53 0.40 11.31
CA THR A 46 18.71 0.44 10.43
C THR A 46 18.30 0.76 8.99
N THR A 47 19.27 1.03 8.12
CA THR A 47 19.07 1.30 6.68
C THR A 47 19.78 0.26 5.81
N PRO A 48 19.29 -0.99 5.78
CA PRO A 48 19.93 -2.06 5.02
C PRO A 48 19.71 -1.88 3.52
N ASP A 49 20.73 -2.21 2.72
CA ASP A 49 20.67 -2.14 1.26
C ASP A 49 19.65 -3.11 0.63
N SER A 50 19.09 -4.05 1.38
CA SER A 50 18.04 -4.96 0.92
C SER A 50 16.62 -4.36 0.98
N PHE A 51 16.42 -3.24 1.67
CA PHE A 51 15.11 -2.61 1.80
C PHE A 51 15.04 -1.29 1.02
N ARG A 52 13.88 -1.04 0.40
CA ARG A 52 13.57 0.20 -0.30
C ARG A 52 12.19 0.68 0.11
N ALA A 53 12.03 1.98 0.26
CA ALA A 53 10.77 2.65 0.47
C ALA A 53 10.53 3.63 -0.68
N ARG A 54 9.28 3.83 -1.05
CA ARG A 54 8.87 4.82 -2.06
C ARG A 54 7.65 5.58 -1.57
N SER A 55 7.81 6.89 -1.46
CA SER A 55 6.74 7.83 -1.15
C SER A 55 5.89 8.08 -2.40
N VAL A 56 4.58 8.17 -2.21
CA VAL A 56 3.56 8.42 -3.24
C VAL A 56 2.46 9.29 -2.65
N GLN A 57 1.51 9.76 -3.47
CA GLN A 57 0.52 10.76 -3.05
C GLN A 57 -0.59 10.21 -2.15
N SER A 58 -0.83 8.88 -2.14
CA SER A 58 -1.85 8.26 -1.29
C SER A 58 -1.61 6.76 -1.06
N GLY A 59 -2.30 6.20 -0.06
CA GLY A 59 -2.31 4.75 0.17
C GLY A 59 -2.88 3.94 -1.00
N THR A 60 -3.88 4.48 -1.72
CA THR A 60 -4.42 3.85 -2.93
C THR A 60 -3.38 3.80 -4.04
N GLN A 61 -2.61 4.88 -4.23
CA GLN A 61 -1.52 4.89 -5.22
C GLN A 61 -0.39 3.95 -4.83
N ALA A 62 -0.07 3.83 -3.54
CA ALA A 62 0.93 2.89 -3.05
C ALA A 62 0.54 1.46 -3.41
N LEU A 63 -0.72 1.10 -3.16
CA LEU A 63 -1.25 -0.21 -3.48
C LEU A 63 -1.27 -0.46 -5.00
N HIS A 64 -1.71 0.52 -5.79
CA HIS A 64 -1.69 0.43 -7.25
C HIS A 64 -0.28 0.18 -7.80
N VAL A 65 0.72 0.95 -7.37
CA VAL A 65 2.11 0.80 -7.81
C VAL A 65 2.68 -0.57 -7.39
N GLY A 66 2.38 -1.03 -6.18
CA GLY A 66 2.79 -2.35 -5.71
C GLY A 66 2.20 -3.49 -6.54
N LEU A 67 0.88 -3.45 -6.78
CA LEU A 67 0.21 -4.43 -7.64
C LEU A 67 0.71 -4.37 -9.09
N TRP A 68 0.99 -3.18 -9.60
CA TRP A 68 1.51 -3.01 -10.96
C TRP A 68 2.91 -3.60 -11.09
N ALA A 69 3.78 -3.40 -10.11
CA ALA A 69 5.10 -4.02 -10.07
C ALA A 69 5.01 -5.56 -10.07
N LEU A 70 4.11 -6.14 -9.27
CA LEU A 70 3.89 -7.59 -9.26
C LEU A 70 3.39 -8.10 -10.62
N LYS A 71 2.46 -7.37 -11.25
CA LYS A 71 1.96 -7.70 -12.59
C LYS A 71 3.10 -7.72 -13.63
N LEU A 72 3.96 -6.70 -13.62
CA LEU A 72 5.12 -6.60 -14.53
C LEU A 72 6.12 -7.75 -14.32
N LEU A 73 6.36 -8.16 -13.07
CA LEU A 73 7.22 -9.31 -12.77
C LEU A 73 6.64 -10.61 -13.34
N ARG A 74 5.33 -10.80 -13.16
CA ARG A 74 4.63 -11.98 -13.65
C ARG A 74 4.57 -12.06 -15.18
N GLU A 75 4.36 -10.93 -15.84
CA GLU A 75 4.46 -10.82 -17.31
C GLU A 75 5.88 -11.13 -17.81
N LYS A 76 6.90 -10.66 -17.09
CA LYS A 76 8.31 -10.95 -17.40
C LYS A 76 8.63 -12.44 -17.30
N ASP A 77 7.98 -13.16 -16.40
CA ASP A 77 8.11 -14.62 -16.25
C ASP A 77 7.31 -15.41 -17.32
N GLY A 78 6.71 -14.71 -18.30
CA GLY A 78 6.05 -15.29 -19.47
C GLY A 78 4.55 -15.56 -19.30
N ASP A 79 3.95 -15.14 -18.19
CA ASP A 79 2.50 -15.24 -18.01
C ASP A 79 1.80 -14.15 -18.82
N THR A 80 1.02 -14.58 -19.81
CA THR A 80 0.24 -13.73 -20.70
C THR A 80 -1.25 -13.72 -20.36
N SER A 81 -1.61 -14.19 -19.16
CA SER A 81 -3.00 -14.23 -18.69
C SER A 81 -3.68 -12.87 -18.83
N GLU A 82 -4.72 -12.81 -19.66
CA GLU A 82 -5.46 -11.58 -19.96
C GLU A 82 -6.17 -10.98 -18.73
N THR A 83 -6.34 -11.75 -17.66
CA THR A 83 -7.01 -11.28 -16.44
C THR A 83 -6.42 -11.95 -15.20
N LEU A 84 -5.50 -11.23 -14.56
CA LEU A 84 -4.99 -11.57 -13.23
C LEU A 84 -6.03 -11.31 -12.15
N GLU A 85 -5.96 -12.06 -11.06
CA GLU A 85 -6.88 -11.97 -9.93
C GLU A 85 -6.16 -11.46 -8.68
N VAL A 86 -6.82 -10.61 -7.89
CA VAL A 86 -6.30 -10.18 -6.59
C VAL A 86 -7.35 -10.45 -5.53
N ILE A 87 -7.00 -11.23 -4.53
CA ILE A 87 -7.90 -11.57 -3.42
C ILE A 87 -7.91 -10.42 -2.41
N ALA A 88 -9.10 -10.03 -1.95
CA ALA A 88 -9.27 -8.99 -0.94
C ALA A 88 -10.47 -9.30 -0.03
N PRO A 89 -10.50 -8.79 1.21
CA PRO A 89 -11.64 -8.98 2.10
C PRO A 89 -12.88 -8.19 1.64
N THR A 90 -14.06 -8.71 1.95
CA THR A 90 -15.35 -8.04 1.78
C THR A 90 -15.48 -6.80 2.67
N LEU A 91 -14.94 -6.86 3.90
CA LEU A 91 -14.93 -5.75 4.86
C LEU A 91 -13.61 -4.98 4.81
N ALA A 92 -13.50 -4.00 3.92
CA ALA A 92 -12.37 -3.07 3.88
C ALA A 92 -12.71 -1.75 3.15
N CYS A 93 -11.75 -0.81 3.16
CA CYS A 93 -11.86 0.41 2.38
C CYS A 93 -11.96 0.11 0.87
N GLY A 94 -12.89 0.76 0.17
CA GLY A 94 -13.06 0.61 -1.28
C GLY A 94 -11.80 0.93 -2.10
N ALA A 95 -10.84 1.65 -1.53
CA ALA A 95 -9.52 1.89 -2.10
C ALA A 95 -8.81 0.61 -2.57
N LEU A 96 -9.01 -0.52 -1.89
CA LEU A 96 -8.42 -1.80 -2.28
C LEU A 96 -8.93 -2.22 -3.65
N VAL A 97 -10.26 -2.28 -3.82
CA VAL A 97 -10.90 -2.65 -5.08
C VAL A 97 -10.53 -1.67 -6.20
N GLN A 98 -10.45 -0.37 -5.90
CA GLN A 98 -10.03 0.62 -6.90
C GLN A 98 -8.59 0.40 -7.37
N ALA A 99 -7.65 0.11 -6.47
CA ALA A 99 -6.27 -0.18 -6.83
C ALA A 99 -6.16 -1.46 -7.67
N ILE A 100 -6.91 -2.50 -7.33
CA ILE A 100 -6.97 -3.76 -8.10
C ILE A 100 -7.47 -3.51 -9.52
N ARG A 101 -8.57 -2.76 -9.67
CA ARG A 101 -9.14 -2.47 -10.99
C ARG A 101 -8.24 -1.54 -11.81
N ALA A 102 -7.54 -0.60 -11.15
CA ALA A 102 -6.63 0.33 -11.81
C ALA A 102 -5.46 -0.39 -12.52
N VAL A 103 -4.99 -1.53 -12.00
CA VAL A 103 -3.97 -2.36 -12.68
C VAL A 103 -4.54 -3.32 -13.73
N GLY A 104 -5.86 -3.29 -13.97
CA GLY A 104 -6.57 -4.18 -14.87
C GLY A 104 -6.78 -5.60 -14.32
N ALA A 105 -6.61 -5.81 -13.02
CA ALA A 105 -6.87 -7.11 -12.37
C ALA A 105 -8.33 -7.21 -11.89
N LYS A 106 -8.78 -8.45 -11.70
CA LYS A 106 -10.11 -8.77 -11.17
C LYS A 106 -10.05 -8.94 -9.64
N PRO A 107 -10.87 -8.20 -8.87
CA PRO A 107 -10.99 -8.45 -7.43
C PRO A 107 -11.75 -9.76 -7.19
N VAL A 108 -11.19 -10.60 -6.33
CA VAL A 108 -11.84 -11.80 -5.79
C VAL A 108 -12.11 -11.54 -4.32
N LEU A 109 -13.38 -11.32 -3.97
CA LEU A 109 -13.76 -10.95 -2.61
C LEU A 109 -14.00 -12.19 -1.76
N CYS A 110 -13.34 -12.26 -0.61
CA CYS A 110 -13.48 -13.31 0.39
C CYS A 110 -14.00 -12.71 1.69
N ASP A 111 -14.76 -13.50 2.46
CA ASP A 111 -15.37 -12.99 3.69
C ASP A 111 -14.34 -12.66 4.78
N THR A 112 -14.79 -12.00 5.84
CA THR A 112 -13.97 -11.70 7.02
C THR A 112 -14.43 -12.46 8.25
N THR A 113 -13.52 -12.72 9.18
CA THR A 113 -13.89 -13.31 10.47
C THR A 113 -14.39 -12.23 11.44
N MET A 114 -14.78 -12.63 12.65
CA MET A 114 -15.31 -11.73 13.68
C MET A 114 -14.33 -10.63 14.12
N ASP A 115 -13.03 -10.81 13.89
CA ASP A 115 -12.01 -9.77 14.12
C ASP A 115 -11.98 -8.69 13.02
N GLY A 116 -12.71 -8.92 11.92
CA GLY A 116 -12.78 -8.06 10.74
C GLY A 116 -11.64 -8.30 9.74
N ASN A 117 -10.74 -9.25 9.99
CA ASN A 117 -9.67 -9.63 9.08
C ASN A 117 -10.15 -10.74 8.11
N LEU A 118 -9.41 -10.89 7.01
CA LEU A 118 -9.69 -11.84 5.94
C LEU A 118 -9.81 -13.29 6.46
N ASP A 119 -10.87 -14.00 6.09
CA ASP A 119 -11.02 -15.43 6.36
C ASP A 119 -9.96 -16.21 5.55
N ILE A 120 -8.99 -16.79 6.27
CA ILE A 120 -7.86 -17.52 5.70
C ILE A 120 -8.33 -18.73 4.88
N ASN A 121 -9.36 -19.45 5.34
CA ASN A 121 -9.83 -20.66 4.67
C ASN A 121 -10.48 -20.30 3.32
N GLN A 122 -11.27 -19.23 3.30
CA GLN A 122 -11.83 -18.72 2.05
C GLN A 122 -10.77 -18.18 1.11
N ALA A 123 -9.80 -17.41 1.64
CA ALA A 123 -8.71 -16.88 0.84
C ALA A 123 -7.89 -18.01 0.18
N VAL A 124 -7.52 -19.05 0.93
CA VAL A 124 -6.79 -20.22 0.41
C VAL A 124 -7.61 -20.96 -0.65
N SER A 125 -8.91 -21.14 -0.42
CA SER A 125 -9.80 -21.82 -1.38
C SER A 125 -10.02 -21.02 -2.67
N ALA A 126 -9.82 -19.70 -2.62
CA ALA A 126 -9.97 -18.80 -3.76
C ALA A 126 -8.69 -18.65 -4.59
N ILE A 127 -7.55 -19.23 -4.16
CA ILE A 127 -6.30 -19.19 -4.92
C ILE A 127 -6.47 -20.00 -6.21
N THR A 128 -6.15 -19.36 -7.33
CA THR A 128 -6.09 -19.97 -8.66
C THR A 128 -4.71 -19.73 -9.26
N PRO A 129 -4.36 -20.41 -10.37
CA PRO A 129 -3.18 -20.04 -11.13
C PRO A 129 -3.15 -18.57 -11.53
N LYS A 130 -4.29 -17.86 -11.65
CA LYS A 130 -4.40 -16.44 -12.02
C LYS A 130 -4.21 -15.47 -10.84
N THR A 131 -4.15 -15.96 -9.60
CA THR A 131 -4.01 -15.13 -8.41
C THR A 131 -2.64 -14.46 -8.38
N LEU A 132 -2.60 -13.14 -8.52
CA LEU A 132 -1.41 -12.30 -8.47
C LEU A 132 -0.99 -12.01 -7.03
N ALA A 133 -1.97 -11.70 -6.17
CA ALA A 133 -1.72 -11.29 -4.79
C ALA A 133 -2.94 -11.52 -3.90
N ILE A 134 -2.69 -11.54 -2.60
CA ILE A 134 -3.71 -11.49 -1.55
C ILE A 134 -3.47 -10.21 -0.74
N LEU A 135 -4.48 -9.35 -0.64
CA LEU A 135 -4.42 -8.14 0.16
C LEU A 135 -4.93 -8.43 1.57
N VAL A 136 -4.03 -8.29 2.55
CA VAL A 136 -4.32 -8.53 3.96
C VAL A 136 -4.24 -7.19 4.71
N PRO A 137 -5.33 -6.41 4.76
CA PRO A 137 -5.36 -5.21 5.59
C PRO A 137 -5.39 -5.60 7.06
N HIS A 138 -4.61 -4.91 7.89
CA HIS A 138 -4.70 -5.00 9.35
C HIS A 138 -5.83 -4.10 9.84
N LEU A 139 -7.07 -4.60 9.80
CA LEU A 139 -8.26 -3.77 10.04
C LEU A 139 -8.22 -3.18 11.45
N TYR A 140 -8.46 -1.87 11.55
CA TYR A 140 -8.35 -1.12 12.83
C TYR A 140 -6.97 -1.23 13.52
N GLY A 141 -5.90 -1.53 12.77
CA GLY A 141 -4.56 -1.70 13.32
C GLY A 141 -4.32 -3.05 13.99
N LYS A 142 -5.18 -4.05 13.74
CA LYS A 142 -5.06 -5.40 14.29
C LYS A 142 -4.42 -6.34 13.25
N PRO A 143 -3.18 -6.82 13.49
CA PRO A 143 -2.53 -7.76 12.59
C PRO A 143 -3.17 -9.15 12.61
#